data_AF-A0A166ELV2-F1
#
_entry.id   AF-A0A166ELV2-F1
#
_cell.length_a   1.000
_cell.length_b   1.000
_cell.length_c   1.000
_cell.angle_alpha   90.00
_cell.angle_beta   90.00
_cell.angle_gamma   90.00
#
_symmetry.space_group_name_H-M   'P 1'
#
loop_
_entity.id
_entity.type
_entity.pdbx_description
1 polymer ?
#
loop_
_entity_poly.entity_id
_entity_poly.type
_entity_poly.pdbx_seq_one_letter_code
_entity_poly.pdbx_strand_id
1 'polypeptide(L)'
;MSTSHVNNAELVAALDKLFGKYFKEKVLATEGKDPVDTYYETYLKAVRGEDEARTKDWDGNTGSILTFIGLFAATVAAFVIESYKLLQPDSGVQTVELLSQLITATTNKPVSSVPMDTSSQWLGAPITAVVANTLWFISLIVALACALLATLVQQWSRDYVRDIRHRSTLDESAKMR
;
A
#
# COMPACT_ATOMS: atom_id res chain seq x y z
N MET A 1 1.54 11.64 69.72
CA MET A 1 1.09 10.79 68.60
C MET A 1 -0.42 10.65 68.74
N SER A 2 -1.18 11.64 68.27
CA SER A 2 -2.64 11.69 68.46
C SER A 2 -3.31 11.23 67.17
N THR A 3 -3.96 10.07 67.24
CA THR A 3 -4.68 9.44 66.14
C THR A 3 -5.94 10.24 65.85
N SER A 4 -5.96 10.89 64.70
CA SER A 4 -7.13 11.58 64.15
C SER A 4 -8.29 10.59 64.01
N HIS A 5 -9.25 10.65 64.93
CA HIS A 5 -10.49 9.90 64.87
C HIS A 5 -11.40 10.61 63.87
N VAL A 6 -11.17 10.35 62.57
CA VAL A 6 -12.01 10.90 61.50
C VAL A 6 -13.45 10.45 61.74
N ASN A 7 -14.33 11.40 62.00
CA ASN A 7 -15.73 11.15 62.34
C ASN A 7 -16.48 10.74 61.06
N ASN A 8 -17.09 9.55 61.05
CA ASN A 8 -17.82 9.04 59.86
C ASN A 8 -18.91 10.01 59.36
N ALA A 9 -19.48 10.82 60.26
CA ALA A 9 -20.45 11.86 59.91
C ALA A 9 -19.86 12.96 59.01
N GLU A 10 -18.61 13.38 59.25
CA GLU A 10 -17.93 14.37 58.41
C GLU A 10 -17.60 13.81 57.03
N LEU A 11 -17.22 12.53 56.95
CA LEU A 11 -16.98 11.84 55.68
C LEU A 11 -18.26 11.74 54.84
N VAL A 12 -19.37 11.38 55.47
CA VAL A 12 -20.68 11.31 54.78
C VAL A 12 -21.11 12.69 54.29
N ALA A 13 -20.94 13.74 55.10
CA ALA A 13 -21.24 15.11 54.70
C ALA A 13 -20.32 15.61 53.57
N ALA A 14 -19.03 15.27 53.62
CA ALA A 14 -18.08 15.60 52.57
C ALA A 14 -18.39 14.85 51.26
N LEU A 15 -18.78 13.58 51.33
CA LEU A 15 -19.23 12.78 50.19
C LEU A 15 -20.50 13.35 49.57
N ASP A 16 -21.50 13.69 50.37
CA ASP A 16 -22.75 14.29 49.89
C ASP A 16 -22.47 15.64 49.20
N LYS A 17 -21.57 16.45 49.77
CA LYS A 17 -21.15 17.72 49.17
C LYS A 17 -20.36 17.52 47.87
N LEU A 18 -19.52 16.48 47.78
CA LEU A 18 -18.79 16.12 46.56
C LEU A 18 -19.71 15.57 45.48
N PHE A 19 -20.65 14.70 45.83
CA PHE A 19 -21.65 14.18 44.90
C PHE A 19 -22.58 15.28 44.42
N GLY A 20 -23.07 16.14 45.31
CA GLY A 20 -23.87 17.31 44.95
C GLY A 20 -23.12 18.25 44.02
N LYS A 21 -21.82 18.49 44.27
CA LYS A 21 -20.98 19.30 43.38
C LYS A 21 -20.76 18.61 42.02
N TYR A 22 -20.45 17.33 41.99
CA TYR A 22 -20.22 16.56 40.77
C TYR A 22 -21.50 16.47 39.91
N PHE A 23 -22.62 16.16 40.54
CA PHE A 23 -23.90 16.02 39.85
C PHE A 23 -24.38 17.39 39.35
N LYS A 24 -24.21 18.45 40.15
CA LYS A 24 -24.52 19.82 39.71
C LYS A 24 -23.62 20.27 38.56
N GLU A 25 -22.33 19.97 38.59
CA GLU A 25 -21.40 20.29 37.50
C GLU A 25 -21.75 19.51 36.22
N LYS A 26 -22.08 18.23 36.34
CA LYS A 26 -22.53 17.40 35.21
C LYS A 26 -23.87 17.87 34.65
N VAL A 27 -24.84 18.16 35.52
CA VAL A 27 -26.17 18.66 35.15
C VAL A 27 -26.04 20.01 34.46
N LEU A 28 -25.26 20.95 35.01
CA LEU A 28 -25.01 22.27 34.39
C LEU A 28 -24.25 22.15 33.05
N ALA A 29 -23.35 21.18 32.91
CA ALA A 29 -22.69 20.91 31.63
C ALA A 29 -23.64 20.33 30.56
N THR A 30 -24.77 19.77 30.98
CA THR A 30 -25.85 19.27 30.10
C THR A 30 -27.04 20.23 29.98
N GLU A 31 -27.20 21.19 30.89
CA GLU A 31 -28.32 22.14 30.98
C GLU A 31 -28.11 23.34 30.03
N GLY A 32 -28.07 23.04 28.73
CA GLY A 32 -27.85 24.04 27.68
C GLY A 32 -27.31 23.48 26.38
N LYS A 33 -26.94 22.19 26.33
CA LYS A 33 -26.65 21.50 25.07
C LYS A 33 -27.94 20.92 24.52
N ASP A 34 -28.23 21.20 23.25
CA ASP A 34 -29.32 20.54 22.57
C ASP A 34 -29.16 19.02 22.67
N PRO A 35 -30.26 18.25 22.89
CA PRO A 35 -30.19 16.79 22.99
C PRO A 35 -29.49 16.15 21.77
N VAL A 36 -29.60 16.81 20.61
CA VAL A 36 -28.98 16.42 19.35
C VAL A 36 -27.45 16.53 19.41
N ASP A 37 -26.92 17.60 19.99
CA ASP A 37 -25.47 17.82 20.10
C ASP A 37 -24.83 16.79 21.02
N THR A 38 -25.51 16.43 22.11
CA THR A 38 -25.01 15.41 23.04
C THR A 38 -24.95 14.04 22.39
N TYR A 39 -25.97 13.69 21.58
CA TYR A 39 -25.98 12.47 20.79
C TYR A 39 -24.86 12.48 19.74
N TYR A 40 -24.70 13.59 19.03
CA TYR A 40 -23.71 13.76 17.97
C TYR A 40 -22.27 13.69 18.51
N GLU A 41 -21.97 14.35 19.63
CA GLU A 41 -20.67 14.28 20.32
C GLU A 41 -20.35 12.86 20.79
N THR A 42 -21.35 12.16 21.32
CA THR A 42 -21.18 10.76 21.76
C THR A 42 -20.89 9.84 20.57
N TYR A 43 -21.62 10.04 19.47
CA TYR A 43 -21.39 9.32 18.21
C TYR A 43 -19.99 9.59 17.65
N LEU A 44 -19.59 10.87 17.52
CA LEU A 44 -18.27 11.24 17.03
C LEU A 44 -17.14 10.67 17.90
N LYS A 45 -17.34 10.60 19.22
CA LYS A 45 -16.36 10.00 20.14
C LYS A 45 -16.25 8.49 19.95
N ALA A 46 -17.36 7.80 19.71
CA ALA A 46 -17.37 6.37 19.42
C ALA A 46 -16.68 6.06 18.08
N VAL A 47 -17.05 6.80 17.03
CA VAL A 47 -16.50 6.63 15.67
C VAL A 47 -15.01 6.98 15.61
N ARG A 48 -14.54 8.00 16.35
CA ARG A 48 -13.12 8.38 16.37
C ARG A 48 -12.21 7.24 16.82
N GLY A 49 -12.60 6.51 17.87
CA GLY A 49 -11.82 5.37 18.36
C GLY A 49 -11.76 4.23 17.34
N GLU A 50 -12.87 4.00 16.63
CA GLU A 50 -12.95 2.98 15.59
C GLU A 50 -12.16 3.37 14.33
N ASP A 51 -12.25 4.63 13.89
CA ASP A 51 -11.53 5.17 12.73
C ASP A 51 -10.00 5.13 12.94
N GLU A 52 -9.53 5.48 14.14
CA GLU A 52 -8.08 5.47 14.45
C GLU A 52 -7.53 4.04 14.51
N ALA A 53 -8.32 3.08 15.04
CA ALA A 53 -7.97 1.66 15.02
C ALA A 53 -7.92 1.09 13.59
N ARG A 54 -8.96 1.35 12.78
CA ARG A 54 -9.02 0.91 11.38
C ARG A 54 -7.88 1.47 10.54
N THR A 55 -7.52 2.74 10.76
CA THR A 55 -6.41 3.39 10.07
C THR A 55 -5.09 2.67 10.35
N LYS A 56 -4.86 2.28 11.61
CA LYS A 56 -3.66 1.54 12.01
C LYS A 56 -3.60 0.15 11.38
N ASP A 57 -4.74 -0.55 11.32
CA ASP A 57 -4.83 -1.86 10.68
C ASP A 57 -4.59 -1.77 9.16
N TRP A 58 -5.14 -0.73 8.51
CA TRP A 58 -4.93 -0.49 7.08
C TRP A 58 -3.48 -0.17 6.76
N ASP A 59 -2.78 0.57 7.61
CA ASP A 59 -1.35 0.86 7.43
C ASP A 59 -0.51 -0.44 7.42
N GLY A 60 -0.76 -1.34 8.38
CA GLY A 60 -0.08 -2.63 8.47
C GLY A 60 -0.41 -3.58 7.31
N ASN A 61 -1.68 -3.65 6.91
CA ASN A 61 -2.12 -4.47 5.77
C ASN A 61 -1.52 -3.97 4.45
N THR A 62 -1.51 -2.65 4.25
CA THR A 62 -0.92 -2.01 3.06
C THR A 62 0.57 -2.24 2.98
N GLY A 63 1.28 -2.14 4.11
CA GLY A 63 2.71 -2.45 4.18
C GLY A 63 3.02 -3.89 3.79
N SER A 64 2.22 -4.85 4.28
CA SER A 64 2.35 -6.27 3.92
C SER A 64 2.10 -6.50 2.42
N ILE A 65 1.06 -5.89 1.86
CA ILE A 65 0.77 -5.99 0.43
C ILE A 65 1.92 -5.41 -0.40
N LEU A 66 2.48 -4.28 0.02
CA LEU A 66 3.59 -3.64 -0.70
C LEU A 66 4.87 -4.50 -0.70
N THR A 67 5.17 -5.20 0.41
CA THR A 67 6.30 -6.14 0.45
C THR A 67 6.07 -7.35 -0.45
N PHE A 68 4.85 -7.91 -0.48
CA PHE A 68 4.50 -8.97 -1.42
C PHE A 68 4.60 -8.51 -2.87
N ILE A 69 4.12 -7.31 -3.19
CA ILE A 69 4.23 -6.71 -4.52
C ILE A 69 5.71 -6.55 -4.91
N GLY A 70 6.55 -6.05 -4.00
CA GLY A 70 7.98 -5.89 -4.25
C GLY A 70 8.68 -7.22 -4.53
N LEU A 71 8.36 -8.25 -3.76
CA LEU A 71 8.92 -9.60 -3.97
C LEU A 71 8.44 -10.19 -5.31
N PHE A 72 7.16 -10.04 -5.63
CA PHE A 72 6.61 -10.46 -6.91
C PHE A 72 7.28 -9.74 -8.07
N ALA A 73 7.42 -8.40 -8.01
CA ALA A 73 8.10 -7.60 -9.01
C ALA A 73 9.58 -8.03 -9.18
N ALA A 74 10.29 -8.35 -8.10
CA ALA A 74 11.66 -8.85 -8.16
C ALA A 74 11.76 -10.21 -8.88
N THR A 75 10.85 -11.15 -8.56
CA THR A 75 10.82 -12.45 -9.26
C THR A 75 10.49 -12.28 -10.75
N VAL A 76 9.50 -11.46 -11.08
CA VAL A 76 9.14 -11.13 -12.47
C VAL A 76 10.33 -10.49 -13.20
N ALA A 77 11.01 -9.53 -12.58
CA ALA A 77 12.19 -8.88 -13.17
C ALA A 77 13.32 -9.89 -13.46
N ALA A 78 13.55 -10.86 -12.57
CA ALA A 78 14.52 -11.92 -12.80
C ALA A 78 14.13 -12.82 -13.99
N PHE A 79 12.86 -13.21 -14.10
CA PHE A 79 12.36 -13.96 -15.26
C PHE A 79 12.43 -13.16 -16.56
N VAL A 80 12.16 -11.85 -16.53
CA VAL A 80 12.31 -10.96 -17.68
C VAL A 80 13.78 -10.94 -18.13
N ILE A 81 14.74 -10.73 -17.22
CA ILE A 81 16.17 -10.70 -17.55
C ILE A 81 16.62 -12.02 -18.18
N GLU A 82 16.24 -13.17 -17.60
CA GLU A 82 16.59 -14.48 -18.16
C GLU A 82 15.89 -14.75 -19.49
N SER A 83 14.62 -14.35 -19.64
CA SER A 83 13.90 -14.45 -20.91
C SER A 83 14.55 -13.60 -22.01
N TYR A 84 15.08 -12.41 -21.67
CA TYR A 84 15.81 -11.57 -22.62
C TYR A 84 17.13 -12.20 -23.06
N LYS A 85 17.86 -12.86 -22.13
CA LYS A 85 19.09 -13.58 -22.45
C LYS A 85 18.85 -14.78 -23.35
N LEU A 86 17.78 -15.54 -23.09
CA LEU A 86 17.37 -16.68 -23.92
C LEU A 86 16.92 -16.28 -25.33
N LEU A 87 16.59 -15.00 -25.53
CA LEU A 87 16.13 -14.46 -26.82
C LEU A 87 17.21 -13.79 -27.65
N GLN A 88 18.38 -13.52 -27.07
CA GLN A 88 19.52 -13.12 -27.89
C GLN A 88 20.02 -14.36 -28.63
N PRO A 89 20.01 -14.38 -29.97
CA PRO A 89 20.65 -15.44 -30.72
C PRO A 89 22.10 -15.53 -30.28
N ASP A 90 22.56 -16.75 -29.95
CA ASP A 90 23.97 -16.98 -29.67
C ASP A 90 24.79 -16.51 -30.88
N SER A 91 25.40 -15.33 -30.74
CA SER A 91 26.20 -14.70 -31.78
C SER A 91 27.37 -15.59 -32.20
N GLY A 92 27.79 -16.55 -31.38
CA GLY A 92 28.81 -17.52 -31.73
C GLY A 92 28.35 -18.48 -32.84
N VAL A 93 27.14 -19.03 -32.73
CA VAL A 93 26.61 -20.01 -33.68
C VAL A 93 26.29 -19.36 -35.03
N GLN A 94 25.70 -18.16 -35.01
CA GLN A 94 25.39 -17.41 -36.23
C GLN A 94 26.68 -16.98 -36.98
N THR A 95 27.75 -16.64 -36.26
CA THR A 95 29.04 -16.30 -36.88
C THR A 95 29.73 -17.53 -37.47
N VAL A 96 29.65 -18.69 -36.80
CA VAL A 96 30.21 -19.96 -37.29
C VAL A 96 29.46 -20.47 -38.53
N GLU A 97 28.14 -20.31 -38.58
CA GLU A 97 27.32 -20.68 -39.73
C GLU A 97 27.62 -19.79 -40.95
N LEU A 98 27.74 -18.46 -40.73
CA LEU A 98 28.16 -17.52 -41.78
C LEU A 98 29.60 -17.76 -42.26
N LEU A 99 30.53 -18.07 -41.36
CA LEU A 99 31.92 -18.41 -41.70
C LEU A 99 32.01 -19.72 -42.49
N SER A 100 31.25 -20.74 -42.12
CA SER A 100 31.17 -22.02 -42.84
C SER A 100 30.65 -21.83 -44.26
N GLN A 101 29.63 -20.99 -44.43
CA GLN A 101 29.04 -20.66 -45.72
C GLN A 101 30.00 -19.84 -46.59
N LEU A 102 30.76 -18.91 -46.00
CA LEU A 102 31.80 -18.14 -46.71
C LEU A 102 32.93 -19.03 -47.22
N ILE A 103 33.42 -19.97 -46.41
CA ILE A 103 34.47 -20.94 -46.77
C ILE A 103 34.00 -21.85 -47.92
N THR A 104 32.73 -22.24 -47.89
CA THR A 104 32.11 -23.07 -48.94
C THR A 104 31.95 -22.29 -50.26
N ALA A 105 31.67 -20.99 -50.19
CA ALA A 105 31.58 -20.12 -51.37
C ALA A 105 32.95 -19.73 -51.96
N THR A 106 34.02 -19.69 -51.16
CA THR A 106 35.38 -19.40 -51.64
C THR A 106 36.10 -20.63 -52.20
N THR A 107 35.67 -21.84 -51.84
CA THR A 107 36.19 -23.08 -52.39
C THR A 107 35.34 -23.45 -53.61
N ASN A 108 35.81 -23.17 -54.84
CA ASN A 108 35.17 -23.39 -56.16
C ASN A 108 34.60 -24.82 -56.43
N LYS A 109 33.69 -25.32 -55.60
CA LYS A 109 32.86 -26.49 -55.89
C LYS A 109 31.59 -26.01 -56.59
N PRO A 110 31.05 -26.76 -57.57
CA PRO A 110 29.85 -26.36 -58.27
C PRO A 110 28.73 -26.19 -57.24
N VAL A 111 28.28 -24.95 -57.10
CA VAL A 111 27.18 -24.56 -56.23
C VAL A 111 25.92 -25.19 -56.83
N SER A 112 25.63 -26.44 -56.46
CA SER A 112 24.25 -26.88 -56.45
C SER A 112 23.54 -25.85 -55.59
N SER A 113 22.59 -25.14 -56.20
CA SER A 113 21.72 -24.18 -55.55
C SER A 113 21.09 -24.85 -54.34
N VAL A 114 21.77 -24.77 -53.20
CA VAL A 114 21.16 -24.96 -51.89
C VAL A 114 20.05 -23.91 -51.90
N PRO A 115 18.78 -24.30 -51.80
CA PRO A 115 17.73 -23.32 -51.58
C PRO A 115 18.21 -22.54 -50.37
N MET A 116 18.53 -21.27 -50.59
CA MET A 116 18.76 -20.37 -49.48
C MET A 116 17.39 -20.30 -48.83
N ASP A 117 17.18 -21.14 -47.83
CA ASP A 117 16.02 -21.08 -46.97
C ASP A 117 16.26 -19.89 -46.03
N THR A 118 16.42 -18.71 -46.63
CA THR A 118 16.48 -17.41 -45.96
C THR A 118 15.13 -17.04 -45.35
N SER A 119 14.15 -17.95 -45.41
CA SER A 119 12.81 -17.76 -44.88
C SER A 119 12.69 -17.98 -43.38
N SER A 120 13.68 -18.58 -42.70
CA SER A 120 13.49 -19.04 -41.32
C SER A 120 14.47 -18.48 -40.27
N GLN A 121 15.57 -17.82 -40.64
CA GLN A 121 16.51 -17.26 -39.65
C GLN A 121 16.32 -15.76 -39.33
N TRP A 122 15.59 -15.00 -40.15
CA TRP A 122 15.35 -13.56 -39.92
C TRP A 122 13.89 -13.22 -39.60
N LEU A 123 12.94 -14.12 -39.86
CA LEU A 123 11.52 -13.82 -39.68
C LEU A 123 11.04 -14.20 -38.28
N GLY A 124 11.24 -13.24 -37.38
CA GLY A 124 10.47 -13.10 -36.15
C GLY A 124 11.17 -13.72 -34.96
N ALA A 125 11.66 -12.87 -34.05
CA ALA A 125 11.77 -13.25 -32.65
C ALA A 125 10.52 -14.06 -32.28
N PRO A 126 10.66 -15.25 -31.67
CA PRO A 126 9.56 -16.19 -31.57
C PRO A 126 8.38 -15.48 -30.89
N ILE A 127 7.21 -15.50 -31.54
CA ILE A 127 5.99 -14.79 -31.11
C ILE A 127 5.71 -15.11 -29.63
N THR A 128 6.00 -16.34 -29.21
CA THR A 128 5.91 -16.82 -27.84
C THR A 128 6.76 -16.02 -26.85
N ALA A 129 7.95 -15.59 -27.22
CA ALA A 129 8.80 -14.78 -26.35
C ALA A 129 8.38 -13.31 -26.30
N VAL A 130 7.89 -12.76 -27.42
CA VAL A 130 7.31 -11.41 -27.44
C VAL A 130 6.05 -11.38 -26.57
N VAL A 131 5.19 -12.40 -26.67
CA VAL A 131 3.98 -12.54 -25.82
C VAL A 131 4.36 -12.77 -24.36
N ALA A 132 5.33 -13.64 -24.07
CA ALA A 132 5.81 -13.86 -22.70
C ALA A 132 6.33 -12.57 -22.07
N ASN A 133 7.20 -11.84 -22.77
CA ASN A 133 7.75 -10.58 -22.28
C ASN A 133 6.64 -9.52 -22.11
N THR A 134 5.67 -9.46 -23.02
CA THR A 134 4.50 -8.58 -22.90
C THR A 134 3.65 -8.94 -21.68
N LEU A 135 3.39 -10.23 -21.42
CA LEU A 135 2.66 -10.71 -20.25
C LEU A 135 3.41 -10.38 -18.95
N TRP A 136 4.74 -10.52 -18.94
CA TRP A 136 5.57 -10.11 -17.80
C TRP A 136 5.53 -8.59 -17.56
N PHE A 137 5.54 -7.78 -18.62
CA PHE A 137 5.37 -6.33 -18.53
C PHE A 137 3.99 -5.93 -18.00
N ILE A 138 2.92 -6.57 -18.48
CA ILE A 138 1.56 -6.33 -17.94
C ILE A 138 1.52 -6.70 -16.46
N SER A 139 2.12 -7.82 -16.07
CA SER A 139 2.25 -8.24 -14.68
C SER A 139 2.97 -7.18 -13.81
N LEU A 140 4.06 -6.58 -14.32
CA LEU A 140 4.75 -5.48 -13.65
C LEU A 140 3.88 -4.21 -13.54
N ILE A 141 3.16 -3.85 -14.59
CA ILE A 141 2.28 -2.68 -14.58
C ILE A 141 1.16 -2.86 -13.55
N VAL A 142 0.55 -4.06 -13.50
CA VAL A 142 -0.48 -4.38 -12.49
C VAL A 142 0.11 -4.34 -11.08
N ALA A 143 1.31 -4.88 -10.88
CA ALA A 143 2.03 -4.80 -9.61
C ALA A 143 2.28 -3.34 -9.17
N LEU A 144 2.75 -2.50 -10.08
CA LEU A 144 2.96 -1.07 -9.84
C LEU A 144 1.65 -0.32 -9.58
N ALA A 145 0.58 -0.62 -10.31
CA ALA A 145 -0.74 -0.05 -10.06
C ALA A 145 -1.26 -0.43 -8.67
N CYS A 146 -1.08 -1.68 -8.25
CA CYS A 146 -1.43 -2.14 -6.92
C CYS A 146 -0.60 -1.42 -5.84
N ALA A 147 0.70 -1.21 -6.07
CA ALA A 147 1.55 -0.43 -5.18
C ALA A 147 1.09 1.03 -5.08
N LEU A 148 0.74 1.66 -6.21
CA LEU A 148 0.22 3.04 -6.22
C LEU A 148 -1.09 3.15 -5.45
N LEU A 149 -2.04 2.23 -5.68
CA LEU A 149 -3.30 2.19 -4.93
C LEU A 149 -3.07 1.99 -3.43
N ALA A 150 -2.18 1.06 -3.06
CA ALA A 150 -1.75 0.84 -1.68
C ALA A 150 -1.22 2.14 -1.06
N THR A 151 -0.29 2.82 -1.74
CA THR A 151 0.27 4.09 -1.23
C THR A 151 -0.78 5.21 -1.16
N LEU A 152 -1.72 5.28 -2.11
CA LEU A 152 -2.79 6.27 -2.11
C LEU A 152 -3.73 6.08 -0.93
N VAL A 153 -4.15 4.84 -0.66
CA VAL A 153 -4.98 4.49 0.51
C VAL A 153 -4.25 4.86 1.80
N GLN A 154 -2.94 4.60 1.88
CA GLN A 154 -2.13 4.96 3.04
C GLN A 154 -2.03 6.48 3.24
N GLN A 155 -1.83 7.23 2.16
CA GLN A 155 -1.77 8.70 2.21
C GLN A 155 -3.12 9.30 2.59
N TRP A 156 -4.18 8.86 1.92
CA TRP A 156 -5.54 9.32 2.18
C TRP A 156 -5.99 9.02 3.61
N SER A 157 -5.70 7.82 4.11
CA SER A 157 -6.03 7.42 5.48
C SER A 157 -5.34 8.32 6.53
N ARG A 158 -4.03 8.60 6.34
CA ARG A 158 -3.31 9.53 7.22
C ARG A 158 -3.85 10.95 7.15
N ASP A 159 -4.16 11.43 5.95
CA ASP A 159 -4.71 12.77 5.76
C ASP A 159 -6.11 12.91 6.36
N TYR A 160 -6.94 11.88 6.25
CA TYR A 160 -8.26 11.81 6.88
C TYR A 160 -8.18 11.92 8.41
N VAL A 161 -7.32 11.13 9.05
CA VAL A 161 -7.10 11.22 10.51
C VAL A 161 -6.56 12.59 10.92
N ARG A 162 -5.66 13.17 10.11
CA ARG A 162 -5.11 14.51 10.36
C ARG A 162 -6.18 15.61 10.25
N ASP A 163 -7.05 15.54 9.24
CA ASP A 163 -8.13 16.52 9.05
C ASP A 163 -9.15 16.46 10.19
N ILE A 164 -9.57 15.25 10.61
CA ILE A 164 -10.48 15.09 11.75
C ILE A 164 -9.87 15.66 13.03
N ARG A 165 -8.59 15.37 13.28
CA ARG A 165 -7.88 15.90 14.45
C ARG A 165 -7.85 17.43 14.42
N HIS A 166 -7.54 18.02 13.26
CA HIS A 166 -7.51 19.47 13.12
C HIS A 166 -8.87 20.12 13.38
N ARG A 167 -9.96 19.57 12.83
CA ARG A 167 -11.33 20.04 13.09
C ARG A 167 -11.70 19.98 14.57
N SER A 168 -11.30 18.92 15.27
CA SER A 168 -11.56 18.80 16.72
C SER A 168 -10.87 19.89 17.54
N THR A 169 -9.65 20.29 17.15
CA THR A 169 -8.93 21.39 17.83
C THR A 169 -9.55 22.75 17.57
N LEU A 170 -10.14 22.97 16.38
CA LEU A 170 -10.81 24.21 16.03
C LEU A 170 -12.13 24.37 16.81
N ASP A 171 -12.89 23.29 16.96
CA ASP A 171 -14.11 23.28 17.78
C ASP A 171 -13.81 23.55 19.27
N GLU A 172 -12.75 22.94 19.79
CA GLU A 172 -12.31 23.17 21.19
C GLU A 172 -11.89 24.63 21.42
N SER A 173 -11.20 25.24 20.45
CA SER A 173 -10.79 26.65 20.54
C SER A 173 -11.94 27.63 20.31
N ALA A 174 -12.98 27.26 19.55
CA ALA A 174 -14.21 28.03 19.42
C ALA A 174 -15.05 28.01 20.71
N LYS A 175 -15.11 26.87 21.42
CA LYS A 175 -15.79 26.73 22.72
C LYS A 175 -15.09 27.49 23.86
N MET A 176 -13.81 27.82 23.72
CA MET A 176 -13.04 28.57 24.72
C MET A 176 -13.14 30.10 24.61
N ARG A 177 -13.81 30.63 23.57
CA ARG A 177 -14.07 32.07 23.40
C ARG A 177 -15.48 32.43 23.87
#